data_AF-A0A177QTF9-F1
#
_entry.id   AF-A0A177QTF9-F1
#
_cell.length_a   1.000
_cell.length_b   1.000
_cell.length_c   1.000
_cell.angle_alpha   90.00
_cell.angle_beta   90.00
_cell.angle_gamma   90.00
#
_symmetry.space_group_name_H-M   'P 1'
#
loop_
_entity.id
_entity.type
_entity.pdbx_description
1 polymer ?
#
loop_
_entity_poly.entity_id
_entity_poly.type
_entity_poly.pdbx_seq_one_letter_code
_entity_poly.pdbx_strand_id
1 'polypeptide(L)'
;MIRLLALLLIASPAVAAPKIDVLNVKPDAAKPEVELTISVTKSGGNCDVRVDFGDGKGRTIDFGLATTRTMHYTYAKGGSYKVTAKGTGKSPCAAEKEAAVKVAGPAEKKAEKKKADKKSASKKKEAPK
;
A
#
# COMPACT_ATOMS: atom_id res chain seq x y z
N MET A 1 -61.06 22.76 -3.51
CA MET A 1 -60.24 21.98 -4.46
C MET A 1 -58.79 22.07 -4.03
N ILE A 2 -58.29 21.06 -3.30
CA ILE A 2 -56.91 21.02 -2.80
C ILE A 2 -56.04 20.48 -3.95
N ARG A 3 -55.14 21.29 -4.50
CA ARG A 3 -54.09 20.81 -5.40
C ARG A 3 -52.96 20.24 -4.55
N LEU A 4 -52.89 18.90 -4.47
CA LEU A 4 -51.66 18.22 -4.03
C LEU A 4 -50.59 18.46 -5.10
N LEU A 5 -49.59 19.30 -4.78
CA LEU A 5 -48.33 19.33 -5.52
C LEU A 5 -47.47 18.17 -4.99
N ALA A 6 -47.34 17.11 -5.78
CA ALA A 6 -46.42 16.02 -5.49
C ALA A 6 -44.97 16.50 -5.69
N LEU A 7 -44.19 16.57 -4.59
CA LEU A 7 -42.74 16.75 -4.64
C LEU A 7 -42.10 15.44 -5.11
N LEU A 8 -41.69 15.39 -6.36
CA LEU A 8 -40.95 14.28 -6.95
C LEU A 8 -39.47 14.41 -6.53
N LEU A 9 -39.09 13.70 -5.47
CA LEU A 9 -37.69 13.56 -5.04
C LEU A 9 -36.92 12.75 -6.09
N ILE A 10 -36.19 13.44 -6.97
CA ILE A 10 -35.27 12.81 -7.91
C ILE A 10 -34.03 12.39 -7.13
N ALA A 11 -33.90 11.10 -6.81
CA ALA A 11 -32.67 10.55 -6.28
C ALA A 11 -31.60 10.61 -7.39
N SER A 12 -30.57 11.44 -7.23
CA SER A 12 -29.45 11.46 -8.16
C SER A 12 -28.65 10.15 -8.06
N PRO A 13 -28.20 9.56 -9.17
CA PRO A 13 -27.31 8.41 -9.12
C PRO A 13 -25.96 8.85 -8.56
N ALA A 14 -25.56 8.29 -7.41
CA ALA A 14 -24.20 8.41 -6.93
C ALA A 14 -23.29 7.63 -7.90
N VAL A 15 -22.64 8.34 -8.83
CA VAL A 15 -21.55 7.77 -9.62
C VAL A 15 -20.49 7.34 -8.61
N ALA A 16 -20.20 6.05 -8.52
CA ALA A 16 -19.17 5.54 -7.62
C ALA A 16 -17.87 6.29 -7.90
N ALA A 17 -17.20 6.81 -6.87
CA ALA A 17 -15.93 7.49 -7.06
C ALA A 17 -14.81 6.46 -7.30
N PRO A 18 -13.78 6.78 -8.09
CA PRO A 18 -12.59 5.95 -8.15
C PRO A 18 -11.94 5.84 -6.75
N LYS A 19 -11.28 4.71 -6.47
CA LYS A 19 -10.71 4.42 -5.15
C LYS A 19 -9.42 3.60 -5.25
N ILE A 20 -8.57 3.71 -4.23
CA ILE A 20 -7.41 2.84 -4.04
C ILE A 20 -7.88 1.58 -3.30
N ASP A 21 -7.80 0.43 -3.96
CA ASP A 21 -8.21 -0.85 -3.37
C ASP A 21 -7.06 -1.54 -2.65
N VAL A 22 -5.89 -1.58 -3.29
CA VAL A 22 -4.74 -2.35 -2.80
C VAL A 22 -3.50 -1.48 -2.76
N LEU A 23 -2.77 -1.58 -1.65
CA LEU A 23 -1.38 -1.19 -1.51
C LEU A 23 -0.62 -2.38 -0.94
N ASN A 24 0.22 -3.02 -1.75
CA ASN A 24 1.11 -4.07 -1.31
C ASN A 24 2.55 -3.58 -1.38
N VAL A 25 3.32 -3.80 -0.31
CA VAL A 25 4.72 -3.41 -0.22
C VAL A 25 5.53 -4.64 0.17
N LYS A 26 6.37 -5.10 -0.75
CA LYS A 26 7.21 -6.30 -0.58
C LYS A 26 8.67 -5.87 -0.45
N PRO A 27 9.30 -6.01 0.73
CA PRO A 27 10.72 -5.74 0.88
C PRO A 27 11.58 -6.83 0.25
N ASP A 28 12.70 -6.42 -0.32
CA ASP A 28 13.82 -7.30 -0.63
C ASP A 28 14.59 -7.62 0.66
N ALA A 29 14.94 -8.90 0.85
CA ALA A 29 15.59 -9.35 2.08
C ALA A 29 17.09 -9.00 2.15
N ALA A 30 17.72 -8.71 1.01
CA ALA A 30 19.17 -8.54 0.88
C ALA A 30 19.60 -7.09 0.59
N LYS A 31 18.68 -6.27 0.09
CA LYS A 31 18.88 -4.90 -0.36
C LYS A 31 17.92 -3.96 0.36
N PRO A 32 18.26 -2.67 0.49
CA PRO A 32 17.33 -1.67 1.01
C PRO A 32 16.29 -1.28 -0.05
N GLU A 33 15.68 -2.26 -0.72
CA GLU A 33 14.75 -2.06 -1.83
C GLU A 33 13.38 -2.68 -1.50
N VAL A 34 12.32 -2.04 -2.00
CA VAL A 34 10.97 -2.54 -1.91
C VAL A 34 10.32 -2.52 -3.29
N GLU A 35 9.47 -3.51 -3.55
CA GLU A 35 8.52 -3.50 -4.64
C GLU A 35 7.15 -3.08 -4.12
N LEU A 36 6.53 -2.10 -4.76
CA LEU A 36 5.20 -1.62 -4.45
C LEU A 36 4.25 -2.00 -5.59
N THR A 37 3.14 -2.63 -5.25
CA THR A 37 2.04 -2.89 -6.18
C THR A 37 0.79 -2.20 -5.68
N ILE A 38 0.21 -1.35 -6.52
CA ILE A 38 -0.94 -0.51 -6.19
C ILE A 38 -2.03 -0.78 -7.21
N SER A 39 -3.24 -1.05 -6.71
CA SER A 39 -4.43 -1.24 -7.55
C SER A 39 -5.52 -0.25 -7.19
N VAL A 40 -6.17 0.28 -8.22
CA VAL A 40 -7.24 1.26 -8.14
C VAL A 40 -8.46 0.77 -8.91
N THR A 41 -9.65 0.97 -8.35
CA THR A 41 -10.91 0.86 -9.09
C THR A 41 -11.22 2.20 -9.74
N LYS A 42 -11.51 2.18 -11.05
CA LYS A 42 -11.89 3.36 -11.81
C LYS A 42 -13.39 3.35 -12.07
N SER A 43 -14.08 4.40 -11.66
CA SER A 43 -15.51 4.57 -11.86
C SER A 43 -15.78 5.91 -12.54
N GLY A 44 -15.29 6.06 -13.79
CA GLY A 44 -15.56 7.23 -14.63
C GLY A 44 -14.47 8.31 -14.66
N GLY A 45 -13.24 8.04 -14.22
CA GLY A 45 -12.13 8.99 -14.30
C GLY A 45 -10.75 8.38 -14.01
N ASN A 46 -9.69 9.18 -14.17
CA ASN A 46 -8.34 8.77 -13.78
C ASN A 46 -8.16 8.88 -12.25
N CYS A 47 -7.34 8.00 -11.67
CA CYS A 47 -6.97 8.00 -10.27
C CYS A 47 -5.44 7.94 -10.18
N ASP A 48 -4.81 9.11 -10.20
CA ASP A 48 -3.37 9.20 -9.99
C ASP A 48 -3.11 9.10 -8.50
N VAL A 49 -2.00 8.46 -8.12
CA VAL A 49 -1.72 8.15 -6.72
C VAL A 49 -0.40 8.77 -6.31
N ARG A 50 -0.40 9.58 -5.26
CA ARG A 50 0.82 10.00 -4.58
C ARG A 50 1.15 9.01 -3.49
N VAL A 51 2.30 8.37 -3.63
CA VAL A 51 2.88 7.47 -2.63
C VAL A 51 3.92 8.22 -1.83
N ASP A 52 3.76 8.26 -0.51
CA ASP A 52 4.78 8.70 0.43
C ASP A 52 5.48 7.48 1.04
N PHE A 53 6.82 7.49 1.06
CA PHE A 53 7.59 6.34 1.53
C PHE A 53 7.91 6.41 3.03
N GLY A 54 7.52 7.48 3.73
CA GLY A 54 7.76 7.65 5.17
C GLY A 54 9.21 8.00 5.53
N ASP A 55 10.09 8.20 4.54
CA ASP A 55 11.46 8.71 4.69
C ASP A 55 11.56 10.22 4.36
N GLY A 56 10.42 10.90 4.25
CA GLY A 56 10.29 12.29 3.81
C GLY A 56 10.28 12.46 2.29
N LYS A 57 10.36 11.38 1.53
CA LYS A 57 10.23 11.40 0.06
C LYS A 57 8.93 10.75 -0.38
N GLY A 58 8.55 11.06 -1.61
CA GLY A 58 7.52 10.30 -2.28
C GLY A 58 7.34 10.68 -3.74
N ARG A 59 6.43 9.97 -4.39
CA ARG A 59 6.31 9.94 -5.84
C ARG A 59 4.86 9.87 -6.29
N THR A 60 4.50 10.66 -7.30
CA THR A 60 3.21 10.55 -7.98
C THR A 60 3.28 9.49 -9.07
N ILE A 61 2.24 8.67 -9.14
CA ILE A 61 2.06 7.62 -10.14
C ILE A 61 0.87 8.01 -10.98
N ASP A 62 1.12 8.21 -12.27
CA ASP A 62 0.07 8.33 -13.26
C ASP A 62 -0.48 6.94 -13.61
N PHE A 63 -1.78 6.75 -13.38
CA PHE A 63 -2.43 5.49 -13.71
C PHE A 63 -2.94 5.46 -15.15
N GLY A 64 -3.17 6.62 -15.78
CA GLY A 64 -3.72 6.72 -17.13
C GLY A 64 -4.96 5.85 -17.31
N LEU A 65 -4.86 4.80 -18.14
CA LEU A 65 -5.92 3.78 -18.31
C LEU A 65 -5.72 2.52 -17.45
N ALA A 66 -4.51 2.23 -16.96
CA ALA A 66 -4.20 1.04 -16.17
C ALA A 66 -4.87 1.06 -14.79
N THR A 67 -5.31 -0.09 -14.27
CA THR A 67 -5.88 -0.22 -12.91
C THR A 67 -4.87 -0.71 -11.88
N THR A 68 -3.73 -1.23 -12.33
CA THR A 68 -2.64 -1.70 -11.45
C THR A 68 -1.31 -1.16 -11.95
N ARG A 69 -0.46 -0.74 -11.02
CA ARG A 69 0.92 -0.31 -11.28
C ARG A 69 1.87 -0.94 -10.26
N THR A 70 3.05 -1.31 -10.75
CA THR A 70 4.15 -1.79 -9.92
C THR A 70 5.34 -0.85 -10.05
N MET A 71 6.04 -0.59 -8.96
CA MET A 71 7.28 0.19 -8.94
C MET A 71 8.28 -0.35 -7.93
N HIS A 72 9.54 0.01 -8.11
CA HIS A 72 10.60 -0.23 -7.13
C HIS A 72 11.03 1.08 -6.48
N TYR A 73 11.38 0.99 -5.19
CA TYR A 73 11.94 2.10 -4.44
C TYR A 73 13.09 1.63 -3.55
N THR A 74 14.22 2.31 -3.62
CA THR A 74 15.41 2.02 -2.81
C THR A 74 15.54 3.06 -1.70
N TYR A 75 15.50 2.60 -0.46
CA TYR A 75 15.73 3.45 0.71
C TYR A 75 17.23 3.70 0.90
N ALA A 76 17.55 4.90 1.40
CA ALA A 76 18.94 5.25 1.72
C ALA A 76 19.47 4.51 2.96
N LYS A 77 18.58 4.12 3.88
CA LYS A 77 18.91 3.40 5.11
C LYS A 77 17.91 2.25 5.32
N GLY A 78 18.35 1.18 5.97
CA GLY A 78 17.43 0.18 6.50
C GLY A 78 16.68 0.72 7.70
N GLY A 79 15.50 0.14 7.96
CA GLY A 79 14.63 0.60 9.03
C GLY A 79 13.18 0.19 8.83
N SER A 80 12.33 0.62 9.76
CA SER A 80 10.89 0.47 9.64
C SER A 80 10.30 1.76 9.07
N TYR A 81 9.48 1.63 8.04
CA TYR A 81 8.84 2.73 7.34
C TYR A 81 7.34 2.51 7.23
N LYS A 82 6.58 3.61 7.20
CA LYS A 82 5.15 3.62 6.89
C LYS A 82 4.99 4.22 5.50
N VAL A 83 4.56 3.40 4.55
CA VAL A 83 4.25 3.83 3.18
C VAL A 83 2.78 4.21 3.12
N THR A 84 2.47 5.39 2.59
CA THR A 84 1.10 5.89 2.47
C THR A 84 0.78 6.22 1.02
N ALA A 85 -0.27 5.65 0.47
CA ALA A 85 -0.79 5.95 -0.85
C ALA A 85 -2.06 6.80 -0.74
N LYS A 86 -2.08 7.97 -1.38
CA LYS A 86 -3.22 8.88 -1.43
C LYS A 86 -3.62 9.18 -2.86
N GLY A 87 -4.92 9.18 -3.12
CA GLY A 87 -5.46 9.64 -4.40
C GLY A 87 -5.11 11.11 -4.66
N THR A 88 -4.76 11.44 -5.90
CA THR A 88 -4.41 12.78 -6.38
C THR A 88 -5.04 13.03 -7.74
N GLY A 89 -5.12 14.30 -8.15
CA GLY A 89 -5.66 14.71 -9.45
C GLY A 89 -6.97 15.50 -9.37
N LYS A 90 -7.60 15.70 -10.53
CA LYS A 90 -8.83 16.51 -10.67
C LYS A 90 -10.12 15.70 -10.39
N SER A 91 -10.07 14.38 -10.55
CA SER A 91 -11.17 13.47 -10.18
C SER A 91 -11.00 13.03 -8.72
N PRO A 92 -12.07 12.97 -7.92
CA PRO A 92 -11.97 12.55 -6.53
C PRO A 92 -11.63 11.05 -6.48
N CYS A 93 -10.35 10.71 -6.36
CA CYS A 93 -9.96 9.35 -6.01
C CYS A 93 -10.01 9.21 -4.49
N ALA A 94 -11.13 8.69 -4.01
CA ALA A 94 -11.42 8.56 -2.60
C ALA A 94 -10.75 7.30 -2.04
N ALA A 95 -9.59 7.45 -1.40
CA ALA A 95 -9.05 6.54 -0.38
C ALA A 95 -7.61 6.92 -0.03
N GLU A 96 -7.25 6.69 1.23
CA GLU A 96 -5.87 6.60 1.70
C GLU A 96 -5.61 5.15 2.12
N LYS A 97 -4.45 4.60 1.73
CA LYS A 97 -3.99 3.28 2.16
C LYS A 97 -2.61 3.40 2.76
N GLU A 98 -2.35 2.62 3.79
CA GLU A 98 -1.06 2.59 4.47
C GLU A 98 -0.55 1.15 4.54
N ALA A 99 0.76 0.98 4.44
CA ALA A 99 1.45 -0.27 4.63
C ALA A 99 2.73 -0.04 5.44
N ALA A 100 2.93 -0.84 6.49
CA ALA A 100 4.20 -0.85 7.23
C ALA A 100 5.18 -1.81 6.53
N VAL A 101 6.43 -1.39 6.38
CA VAL A 101 7.49 -2.20 5.79
C VAL A 101 8.77 -2.11 6.62
N LYS A 102 9.44 -3.25 6.79
CA LYS A 102 10.80 -3.31 7.35
C LYS A 102 11.79 -3.57 6.23
N VAL A 103 12.72 -2.65 6.06
CA VAL A 103 13.71 -2.62 4.98
C VAL A 103 15.07 -3.00 5.55
N ALA A 104 15.76 -3.94 4.89
CA ALA A 104 17.05 -4.41 5.34
C ALA A 104 18.12 -3.30 5.24
N GLY A 105 18.86 -3.06 6.34
CA GLY A 105 20.02 -2.18 6.30
C GLY A 105 21.27 -2.83 5.70
N PRO A 106 22.25 -2.04 5.22
CA PRO A 106 23.55 -2.55 4.74
C PRO A 106 24.29 -3.48 5.73
N ALA A 107 23.98 -3.37 7.03
CA ALA A 107 24.60 -4.15 8.11
C ALA A 107 23.66 -5.18 8.80
N GLU A 108 22.37 -5.28 8.46
CA GLU A 108 21.44 -6.21 9.12
C GLU A 108 21.53 -7.66 8.60
N LYS A 109 22.47 -7.96 7.68
CA LYS A 109 22.73 -9.31 7.16
C LYS A 109 23.20 -10.33 8.21
N LYS A 110 23.57 -9.92 9.45
CA LYS A 110 24.13 -10.84 10.44
C LYS A 110 23.14 -11.36 11.50
N ALA A 111 21.96 -10.77 11.66
CA ALA A 111 21.04 -11.13 12.75
C ALA A 111 19.95 -12.15 12.34
N GLU A 112 19.44 -12.10 11.11
CA GLU A 112 18.31 -12.96 10.71
C GLU A 112 18.72 -14.43 10.47
N LYS A 113 19.95 -14.69 9.97
CA LYS A 113 20.48 -16.06 9.85
C LYS A 113 20.66 -16.77 11.21
N LYS A 114 20.78 -16.03 12.32
CA LYS A 114 20.96 -16.63 13.66
C LYS A 114 19.65 -17.07 14.32
N LYS A 115 18.48 -16.58 13.86
CA LYS A 115 17.17 -16.99 14.39
C LYS A 115 16.58 -18.21 13.67
N ALA A 116 16.96 -18.47 12.42
CA ALA A 116 16.61 -19.71 11.74
C ALA A 116 17.36 -20.92 12.33
N ASP A 117 18.63 -20.76 12.72
CA ASP A 117 19.44 -21.85 13.28
C ASP A 117 19.05 -22.19 14.74
N LYS A 118 18.60 -21.21 15.54
CA LYS A 118 18.23 -21.46 16.94
C LYS A 118 16.86 -22.13 17.12
N LYS A 119 16.00 -22.18 16.09
CA LYS A 119 14.70 -22.88 16.16
C LYS A 119 14.82 -24.39 15.88
N SER A 120 15.90 -24.84 15.24
CA SER A 120 16.13 -26.28 14.97
C SER A 120 16.90 -27.01 16.09
N ALA A 121 17.60 -26.32 16.99
CA ALA A 121 18.40 -26.97 18.05
C ALA A 121 17.64 -27.23 19.37
N SER A 122 16.45 -26.65 19.60
CA SER A 122 15.70 -26.83 20.85
C SER A 122 14.68 -27.99 20.83
N LYS A 123 14.65 -28.83 19.80
CA LYS A 123 13.77 -30.03 19.75
C LYS A 123 14.51 -31.37 19.96
N LYS A 124 15.69 -31.37 20.59
CA LYS A 124 16.48 -32.61 20.82
C LYS A 124 17.08 -32.77 22.23
N LYS A 125 16.51 -32.14 23.26
CA LYS A 125 16.91 -32.39 24.66
C LYS A 125 15.70 -32.33 25.60
N GLU A 126 14.86 -33.36 25.56
CA GLU A 126 14.03 -33.76 26.71
C GLU A 126 13.52 -35.18 26.50
N ALA A 127 14.27 -36.14 27.03
CA ALA A 127 13.75 -37.39 27.58
C ALA A 127 14.83 -37.92 28.56
N PRO A 128 14.67 -37.73 29.88
CA PRO A 128 15.52 -38.35 30.87
C PRO A 128 15.14 -39.81 31.12
N LYS A 129 16.18 -40.64 31.28
CA LYS A 129 16.29 -41.98 31.89
C LYS A 129 15.26 -43.05 31.55
#